data_AF-A0AAN0RG27-F1
#
_entry.id   AF-A0AAN0RG27-F1
#
_cell.length_a   1.000
_cell.length_b   1.000
_cell.length_c   1.000
_cell.angle_alpha   90.00
_cell.angle_beta   90.00
_cell.angle_gamma   90.00
#
_symmetry.space_group_name_H-M   'P 1'
#
loop_
_entity.id
_entity.type
_entity.pdbx_description
1 polymer ?
#
loop_
_entity_poly.entity_id
_entity_poly.type
_entity_poly.pdbx_seq_one_letter_code
_entity_poly.pdbx_strand_id
1 'polypeptide(L)'
;MIRLPFCLSRFTLMLTCLSGLLGLSGCGDLPRPFMGHPGQTAMKLAAPPPARLAVPTPGNALLDDDSSKLFATSIAHALDDHTVPAVAGPVKKGDWWLGITATTQGNTVVPHYEVFDPMGKSHGKADGQSMPASVWAAGDRPMLKQEALTSADKISDLLNDVDAAMKQSDPNSLFNRPARVAVLDGIGAPGDGNMALSMQMKLALPKIGITIASDESAQTAPADFTVQPRVRTAPGANGSERIEIQWIVTDGSGQESGRTIQINEIPPGTLDLHWGDVAYVASTEAAGGIKQVIQNATGLNRAKAAAGKTADKPAGTASSTALSTPPDALQKAPVSPRSPLP
;
A
#
# COMPACT_ATOMS: atom_id res chain seq x y z
N MET A 1 23.39 88.25 -51.66
CA MET A 1 22.39 87.19 -51.86
C MET A 1 23.07 85.81 -51.82
N ILE A 2 22.77 85.04 -50.77
CA ILE A 2 22.66 83.56 -50.67
C ILE A 2 23.80 82.66 -51.23
N ARG A 3 24.51 81.92 -50.35
CA ARG A 3 24.36 80.47 -50.06
C ARG A 3 25.56 79.91 -49.25
N LEU A 4 25.29 79.40 -48.04
CA LEU A 4 26.19 78.54 -47.25
C LEU A 4 26.17 77.10 -47.77
N PRO A 5 27.29 76.34 -47.74
CA PRO A 5 27.27 74.90 -47.93
C PRO A 5 27.53 74.11 -46.63
N PHE A 6 26.62 73.18 -46.36
CA PHE A 6 26.87 71.76 -46.05
C PHE A 6 28.03 71.40 -45.10
N CYS A 7 27.73 71.28 -43.80
CA CYS A 7 28.55 70.55 -42.82
C CYS A 7 27.71 69.46 -42.12
N LEU A 8 27.06 68.57 -42.90
CA LEU A 8 26.11 67.57 -42.37
C LEU A 8 26.42 66.12 -42.78
N SER A 9 27.63 65.82 -43.25
CA SER A 9 27.96 64.49 -43.82
C SER A 9 28.88 63.62 -42.95
N ARG A 10 29.57 64.19 -41.95
CA ARG A 10 30.56 63.43 -41.16
C ARG A 10 29.98 62.74 -39.91
N PHE A 11 28.85 63.20 -39.39
CA PHE A 11 28.27 62.65 -38.15
C PHE A 11 27.46 61.36 -38.40
N THR A 12 26.83 61.23 -39.57
CA THR A 12 25.98 60.08 -39.92
C THR A 12 26.80 58.81 -40.21
N LEU A 13 28.05 58.97 -40.67
CA LEU A 13 28.93 57.84 -40.99
C LEU A 13 29.57 57.20 -39.74
N MET A 14 29.76 57.98 -38.67
CA MET A 14 30.38 57.47 -37.43
C MET A 14 29.37 56.70 -36.56
N LEU A 15 28.09 57.07 -36.63
CA LEU A 15 27.00 56.42 -35.87
C LEU A 15 26.60 55.05 -36.47
N THR A 16 26.83 54.85 -37.77
CA THR A 16 26.56 53.58 -38.46
C THR A 16 27.64 52.52 -38.19
N CYS A 17 28.90 52.90 -38.00
CA CYS A 17 29.96 51.94 -37.60
C CYS A 17 29.83 51.45 -36.15
N LEU A 18 29.35 52.28 -35.21
CA LEU A 18 29.24 51.88 -33.80
C LEU A 18 28.03 50.95 -33.55
N SER A 19 27.00 50.99 -34.39
CA SER A 19 25.84 50.10 -34.30
C SER A 19 26.10 48.69 -34.86
N GLY A 20 27.19 48.49 -35.62
CA GLY A 20 27.57 47.18 -36.19
C GLY A 20 28.30 46.25 -35.21
N LEU A 21 28.91 46.78 -34.14
CA LEU A 21 29.73 45.99 -33.22
C LEU A 21 28.98 45.39 -32.02
N LEU A 22 27.72 45.79 -31.77
CA LEU A 22 26.92 45.24 -30.65
C LEU A 22 26.11 43.98 -31.01
N GLY A 23 26.25 43.45 -32.23
CA GLY A 23 25.44 42.33 -32.73
C GLY A 23 25.98 40.91 -32.51
N LEU A 24 27.07 40.71 -31.76
CA LEU A 24 27.78 39.41 -31.70
C LEU A 24 27.79 38.71 -30.33
N SER A 25 27.16 39.25 -29.29
CA SER A 25 27.00 38.53 -28.00
C SER A 25 25.70 37.72 -27.95
N GLY A 26 25.53 36.81 -28.91
CA GLY A 26 24.34 35.96 -29.04
C GLY A 26 24.66 34.46 -29.09
N CYS A 27 25.65 33.98 -28.33
CA CYS A 27 25.70 32.56 -27.99
C CYS A 27 24.68 32.32 -26.87
N GLY A 28 23.43 32.05 -27.24
CA GLY A 28 22.41 31.56 -26.31
C GLY A 28 22.85 30.23 -25.74
N ASP A 29 22.74 30.08 -24.42
CA ASP A 29 22.93 28.79 -23.76
C ASP A 29 21.86 27.84 -24.31
N LEU A 30 22.28 26.84 -25.11
CA LEU A 30 21.35 25.82 -25.60
C LEU A 30 20.71 25.17 -24.37
N PRO A 31 19.38 24.99 -24.32
CA PRO A 31 18.78 24.17 -23.28
C PRO A 31 19.49 22.81 -23.33
N ARG A 32 20.18 22.47 -22.24
CA ARG A 32 20.86 21.18 -22.08
C ARG A 32 19.88 20.26 -21.34
N PRO A 33 18.97 19.56 -22.02
CA PRO A 33 17.94 18.73 -21.37
C PRO A 33 18.50 17.55 -20.56
N PHE A 34 19.83 17.33 -20.60
CA PHE A 34 20.52 16.25 -19.89
C PHE A 34 21.57 16.76 -18.90
N MET A 35 21.62 18.07 -18.60
CA MET A 35 22.51 18.58 -17.56
C MET A 35 21.86 18.40 -16.18
N GLY A 36 22.43 17.50 -15.40
CA GLY A 36 21.90 17.05 -14.12
C GLY A 36 21.77 15.53 -14.18
N HIS A 37 22.69 14.81 -13.52
CA HIS A 37 22.78 13.35 -13.51
C HIS A 37 21.41 12.68 -13.36
N PRO A 38 20.70 12.34 -14.45
CA PRO A 38 19.32 11.94 -14.35
C PRO A 38 19.24 10.45 -14.01
N GLY A 39 20.36 9.80 -13.65
CA GLY A 39 20.44 8.36 -13.43
C GLY A 39 19.34 7.84 -12.52
N GLN A 40 19.02 8.54 -11.43
CA GLN A 40 17.90 8.15 -10.57
C GLN A 40 16.53 8.34 -11.21
N THR A 41 16.32 9.42 -11.96
CA THR A 41 15.07 9.66 -12.70
C THR A 41 14.91 8.66 -13.85
N ALA A 42 15.97 8.38 -14.60
CA ALA A 42 16.03 7.36 -15.64
C ALA A 42 15.75 5.96 -15.08
N MET A 43 16.24 5.62 -13.88
CA MET A 43 15.90 4.37 -13.21
C MET A 43 14.43 4.31 -12.75
N LYS A 44 13.85 5.43 -12.29
CA LYS A 44 12.41 5.52 -11.97
C LYS A 44 11.52 5.38 -13.19
N LEU A 45 11.94 5.90 -14.35
CA LEU A 45 11.23 5.77 -15.63
C LEU A 45 11.49 4.42 -16.33
N ALA A 46 12.62 3.76 -16.04
CA ALA A 46 12.93 2.41 -16.50
C ALA A 46 12.27 1.32 -15.64
N ALA A 47 11.59 1.70 -14.55
CA ALA A 47 10.79 0.77 -13.78
C ALA A 47 9.70 0.21 -14.71
N PRO A 48 9.61 -1.13 -14.86
CA PRO A 48 8.57 -1.72 -15.68
C PRO A 48 7.20 -1.23 -15.16
N PRO A 49 6.23 -0.97 -16.06
CA PRO A 49 4.88 -0.64 -15.64
C PRO A 49 4.37 -1.71 -14.67
N PRO A 50 3.48 -1.35 -13.72
CA PRO A 50 2.92 -2.30 -12.78
C PRO A 50 2.37 -3.52 -13.54
N ALA A 51 2.62 -4.71 -12.99
CA ALA A 51 2.23 -5.96 -13.63
C ALA A 51 0.72 -5.94 -13.92
N ARG A 52 0.35 -6.02 -15.20
CA ARG A 52 -1.03 -6.16 -15.65
C ARG A 52 -1.37 -7.63 -15.84
N LEU A 53 -2.65 -7.97 -15.69
CA LEU A 53 -3.18 -9.28 -16.01
C LEU A 53 -3.68 -9.31 -17.46
N ALA A 54 -3.05 -10.11 -18.33
CA ALA A 54 -3.55 -10.37 -19.67
C ALA A 54 -4.68 -11.41 -19.62
N VAL A 55 -5.79 -11.11 -20.29
CA VAL A 55 -6.93 -12.03 -20.45
C VAL A 55 -7.00 -12.44 -21.93
N PRO A 56 -6.29 -13.50 -22.34
CA PRO A 56 -6.34 -14.00 -23.71
C PRO A 56 -7.73 -14.54 -24.04
N THR A 57 -8.09 -14.48 -25.33
CA THR A 57 -9.30 -15.14 -25.83
C THR A 57 -9.22 -16.64 -25.56
N PRO A 58 -10.17 -17.24 -24.83
CA PRO A 58 -10.13 -18.67 -24.53
C PRO A 58 -10.38 -19.52 -25.76
N GLY A 59 -9.52 -20.52 -25.99
CA GLY A 59 -9.77 -21.55 -27.01
C GLY A 59 -10.52 -22.78 -26.48
N ASN A 60 -10.53 -22.98 -25.16
CA ASN A 60 -11.07 -24.19 -24.51
C ASN A 60 -12.19 -23.87 -23.51
N ALA A 61 -12.93 -22.79 -23.74
CA ALA A 61 -14.04 -22.37 -22.87
C ALA A 61 -15.40 -22.89 -23.32
N LEU A 62 -15.48 -23.81 -24.30
CA LEU A 62 -16.76 -24.32 -24.84
C LEU A 62 -17.69 -23.22 -25.36
N LEU A 63 -17.11 -22.14 -25.89
CA LEU A 63 -17.77 -21.01 -26.54
C LEU A 63 -17.27 -20.91 -27.98
N ASP A 64 -18.05 -20.31 -28.89
CA ASP A 64 -17.55 -19.93 -30.20
C ASP A 64 -16.53 -18.78 -30.10
N ASP A 65 -15.85 -18.46 -31.20
CA ASP A 65 -14.76 -17.48 -31.21
C ASP A 65 -15.22 -16.05 -30.85
N ASP A 66 -16.43 -15.65 -31.25
CA ASP A 66 -16.94 -14.31 -30.98
C ASP A 66 -17.40 -14.18 -29.53
N SER A 67 -18.10 -15.20 -29.02
CA SER A 67 -18.47 -15.31 -27.61
C SER A 67 -17.23 -15.38 -26.71
N SER A 68 -16.17 -16.09 -27.14
CA SER A 68 -14.91 -16.18 -26.40
C SER A 68 -14.20 -14.83 -26.30
N LYS A 69 -14.13 -14.06 -27.40
CA LYS A 69 -13.56 -12.69 -27.39
C LYS A 69 -14.38 -11.75 -26.50
N LEU A 70 -15.71 -11.84 -26.59
CA LEU A 70 -16.60 -11.06 -25.76
C LEU A 70 -16.42 -11.40 -24.28
N PHE A 71 -16.28 -12.67 -23.94
CA PHE A 71 -16.11 -13.12 -22.56
C PHE A 71 -14.78 -12.65 -21.98
N ALA A 72 -13.67 -12.79 -22.73
CA ALA A 72 -12.37 -12.25 -22.33
C ALA A 72 -12.43 -10.74 -22.08
N THR A 73 -13.11 -9.99 -22.96
CA THR A 73 -13.31 -8.54 -22.82
C THR A 73 -14.15 -8.21 -21.57
N SER A 74 -15.19 -8.99 -21.32
CA SER A 74 -16.09 -8.80 -20.16
C SER A 74 -15.37 -9.08 -18.85
N ILE A 75 -14.56 -10.15 -18.78
CA ILE A 75 -13.72 -10.48 -17.62
C ILE A 75 -12.71 -9.36 -17.37
N ALA A 76 -12.00 -8.89 -18.40
CA ALA A 76 -11.02 -7.82 -18.24
C ALA A 76 -11.66 -6.52 -17.72
N HIS A 77 -12.83 -6.13 -18.24
CA HIS A 77 -13.56 -4.97 -17.74
C HIS A 77 -14.03 -5.16 -16.29
N ALA A 78 -14.58 -6.33 -15.97
CA ALA A 78 -15.02 -6.62 -14.62
C ALA A 78 -13.86 -6.64 -13.61
N LEU A 79 -12.67 -7.12 -14.00
CA LEU A 79 -11.48 -7.06 -13.15
C LEU A 79 -10.98 -5.63 -12.94
N ASP A 80 -11.02 -4.80 -13.98
CA ASP A 80 -10.67 -3.38 -13.87
C ASP A 80 -11.62 -2.64 -12.90
N ASP A 81 -12.92 -2.94 -12.96
CA ASP A 81 -13.92 -2.44 -11.99
C ASP A 81 -13.61 -2.86 -10.55
N HIS A 82 -12.91 -3.99 -10.36
CA HIS A 82 -12.44 -4.51 -9.07
C HIS A 82 -11.01 -4.06 -8.72
N THR A 83 -10.50 -3.02 -9.40
CA THR A 83 -9.15 -2.46 -9.19
C THR A 83 -8.00 -3.41 -9.52
N VAL A 84 -8.26 -4.47 -10.30
CA VAL A 84 -7.25 -5.36 -10.86
C VAL A 84 -6.91 -4.91 -12.28
N PRO A 85 -5.71 -4.38 -12.56
CA PRO A 85 -5.35 -3.89 -13.89
C PRO A 85 -5.32 -5.04 -14.91
N ALA A 86 -6.39 -5.21 -15.67
CA ALA A 86 -6.58 -6.31 -16.60
C ALA A 86 -6.83 -5.82 -18.03
N VAL A 87 -6.32 -6.56 -19.02
CA VAL A 87 -6.49 -6.22 -20.44
C VAL A 87 -6.82 -7.47 -21.24
N ALA A 88 -7.91 -7.44 -21.99
CA ALA A 88 -8.23 -8.48 -22.96
C ALA A 88 -7.30 -8.40 -24.17
N GLY A 89 -6.62 -9.51 -24.48
CA GLY A 89 -5.68 -9.56 -25.60
C GLY A 89 -4.58 -10.59 -25.43
N PRO A 90 -3.64 -10.65 -26.41
CA PRO A 90 -2.54 -11.61 -26.36
C PRO A 90 -1.60 -11.31 -25.19
N VAL A 91 -1.08 -12.37 -24.58
CA VAL A 91 -0.09 -12.32 -23.50
C VAL A 91 1.22 -11.74 -24.05
N LYS A 92 1.73 -10.66 -23.44
CA LYS A 92 3.04 -10.09 -23.80
C LYS A 92 4.12 -10.59 -22.85
N LYS A 93 5.39 -10.46 -23.26
CA LYS A 93 6.54 -10.81 -22.41
C LYS A 93 6.49 -10.03 -21.10
N GLY A 94 6.51 -10.73 -19.97
CA GLY A 94 6.43 -10.12 -18.64
C GLY A 94 5.01 -9.99 -18.08
N ASP A 95 3.97 -10.32 -18.86
CA ASP A 95 2.60 -10.29 -18.38
C ASP A 95 2.30 -11.54 -17.54
N TRP A 96 1.60 -11.32 -16.43
CA TRP A 96 0.79 -12.38 -15.83
C TRP A 96 -0.44 -12.58 -16.71
N TRP A 97 -1.02 -13.78 -16.72
CA TRP A 97 -2.18 -14.03 -17.54
C TRP A 97 -3.18 -15.01 -16.93
N LEU A 98 -4.43 -14.85 -17.33
CA LEU A 98 -5.55 -15.67 -16.90
C LEU A 98 -5.86 -16.71 -17.97
N GLY A 99 -5.63 -17.99 -17.64
CA GLY A 99 -6.17 -19.09 -18.42
C GLY A 99 -7.65 -19.27 -18.12
N ILE A 100 -8.47 -19.29 -19.18
CA ILE A 100 -9.90 -19.57 -19.08
C ILE A 100 -10.18 -20.84 -19.87
N THR A 101 -10.72 -21.84 -19.19
CA THR A 101 -11.22 -23.09 -19.78
C THR A 101 -12.63 -23.35 -19.28
N ALA A 102 -13.32 -24.36 -19.80
CA ALA A 102 -14.59 -24.79 -19.23
C ALA A 102 -14.73 -26.30 -19.38
N THR A 103 -15.39 -26.95 -18.41
CA THR A 103 -15.72 -28.37 -18.48
C THR A 103 -17.22 -28.58 -18.38
N THR A 104 -17.70 -29.63 -19.06
CA THR A 104 -19.08 -30.07 -18.96
C THR A 104 -19.23 -31.06 -17.81
N GLN A 105 -20.16 -30.76 -16.89
CA GLN A 105 -20.56 -31.62 -15.79
C GLN A 105 -22.05 -31.95 -15.95
N GLY A 106 -22.33 -33.13 -16.51
CA GLY A 106 -23.71 -33.52 -16.86
C GLY A 106 -24.29 -32.60 -17.92
N ASN A 107 -25.39 -31.89 -17.59
CA ASN A 107 -26.02 -30.90 -18.47
C ASN A 107 -25.59 -29.45 -18.15
N THR A 108 -24.53 -29.28 -17.37
CA THR A 108 -24.01 -27.97 -16.99
C THR A 108 -22.58 -27.77 -17.48
N VAL A 109 -22.17 -26.52 -17.65
CA VAL A 109 -20.81 -26.10 -17.93
C VAL A 109 -20.31 -25.27 -16.75
N VAL A 110 -19.08 -25.53 -16.34
CA VAL A 110 -18.37 -24.76 -15.31
C VAL A 110 -17.12 -24.17 -15.95
N PRO A 111 -16.97 -22.83 -16.02
CA PRO A 111 -15.73 -22.23 -16.44
C PRO A 111 -14.68 -22.33 -15.32
N HIS A 112 -13.44 -22.56 -15.70
CA HIS A 112 -12.28 -22.66 -14.82
C HIS A 112 -11.28 -21.56 -15.15
N TYR A 113 -10.78 -20.93 -14.11
CA TYR A 113 -9.81 -19.86 -14.14
C TYR A 113 -8.51 -20.34 -13.54
N GLU A 114 -7.40 -20.04 -14.19
CA GLU A 114 -6.06 -20.37 -13.69
C GLU A 114 -5.12 -19.18 -13.91
N VAL A 115 -4.40 -18.79 -12.87
CA VAL A 115 -3.48 -17.66 -12.93
C VAL A 115 -2.07 -18.16 -13.21
N PHE A 116 -1.44 -17.58 -14.23
CA PHE A 116 -0.09 -17.91 -14.65
C PHE A 116 0.85 -16.71 -14.53
N ASP A 117 2.08 -16.98 -14.12
CA ASP A 117 3.16 -15.98 -14.13
C ASP A 117 3.78 -15.81 -15.53
N PRO A 118 4.70 -14.84 -15.71
CA PRO A 118 5.37 -14.62 -16.98
C PRO A 118 6.26 -15.78 -17.47
N MET A 119 6.54 -16.77 -16.60
CA MET A 119 7.30 -17.98 -16.92
C MET A 119 6.37 -19.14 -17.32
N GLY A 120 5.04 -18.95 -17.25
CA GLY A 120 4.04 -19.96 -17.56
C GLY A 120 3.75 -20.92 -16.41
N LYS A 121 4.22 -20.63 -15.19
CA LYS A 121 3.91 -21.45 -14.00
C LYS A 121 2.55 -21.05 -13.46
N SER A 122 1.73 -22.06 -13.12
CA SER A 122 0.44 -21.88 -12.45
C SER A 122 0.62 -21.54 -10.97
N HIS A 123 -0.15 -20.56 -10.50
CA HIS A 123 -0.15 -20.11 -9.10
C HIS A 123 -1.47 -20.36 -8.37
N GLY A 124 -2.54 -20.71 -9.08
CA GLY A 124 -3.79 -21.09 -8.45
C GLY A 124 -4.96 -21.17 -9.42
N LYS A 125 -6.09 -21.70 -8.94
CA LYS A 125 -7.29 -21.99 -9.73
C LYS A 125 -8.54 -21.54 -9.02
N ALA A 126 -9.56 -21.15 -9.79
CA ALA A 126 -10.90 -20.87 -9.30
C ALA A 126 -11.95 -21.34 -10.32
N ASP A 127 -13.12 -21.74 -9.83
CA ASP A 127 -14.25 -22.15 -10.66
C ASP A 127 -15.30 -21.05 -10.70
N GLY A 128 -15.86 -20.77 -11.88
CA GLY A 128 -16.98 -19.86 -12.06
C GLY A 128 -18.31 -20.47 -11.64
N GLN A 129 -19.42 -19.88 -12.09
CA GLN A 129 -20.74 -20.44 -11.79
C GLN A 129 -21.05 -21.62 -12.71
N SER A 130 -21.73 -22.62 -12.16
CA SER A 130 -22.29 -23.71 -12.96
C SER A 130 -23.52 -23.21 -13.70
N MET A 131 -23.54 -23.41 -15.02
CA MET A 131 -24.61 -22.93 -15.90
C MET A 131 -25.11 -24.05 -16.82
N PRO A 132 -26.40 -24.06 -17.23
CA PRO A 132 -26.87 -25.02 -18.22
C PRO A 132 -26.05 -24.95 -19.51
N ALA A 133 -25.65 -26.10 -20.06
CA ALA A 133 -24.79 -26.17 -21.24
C ALA A 133 -25.37 -25.45 -22.45
N SER A 134 -26.71 -25.48 -22.61
CA SER A 134 -27.41 -24.76 -23.68
C SER A 134 -27.34 -23.25 -23.54
N VAL A 135 -27.34 -22.73 -22.30
CA VAL A 135 -27.23 -21.29 -22.03
C VAL A 135 -25.80 -20.84 -22.25
N TRP A 136 -24.83 -21.60 -21.76
CA TRP A 136 -23.40 -21.33 -21.97
C TRP A 136 -23.06 -21.31 -23.47
N ALA A 137 -23.43 -22.36 -24.21
CA ALA A 137 -23.17 -22.47 -25.64
C ALA A 137 -23.87 -21.40 -26.48
N ALA A 138 -24.96 -20.81 -25.99
CA ALA A 138 -25.64 -19.71 -26.68
C ALA A 138 -24.84 -18.38 -26.64
N GLY A 139 -23.88 -18.23 -25.72
CA GLY A 139 -22.97 -17.09 -25.68
C GLY A 139 -23.66 -15.73 -25.51
N ASP A 140 -24.84 -15.68 -24.88
CA ASP A 140 -25.61 -14.44 -24.79
C ASP A 140 -24.86 -13.34 -24.01
N ARG A 141 -24.82 -12.13 -24.56
CA ARG A 141 -23.96 -11.04 -24.06
C ARG A 141 -24.26 -10.64 -22.61
N PRO A 142 -25.54 -10.44 -22.21
CA PRO A 142 -25.87 -10.11 -20.82
C PRO A 142 -25.46 -11.22 -19.86
N MET A 143 -25.62 -12.49 -20.27
CA MET A 143 -25.22 -13.65 -19.47
C MET A 143 -23.70 -13.70 -19.28
N LEU A 144 -22.93 -13.58 -20.36
CA LEU A 144 -21.45 -13.58 -20.28
C LEU A 144 -20.92 -12.40 -19.44
N LYS A 145 -21.56 -11.24 -19.53
CA LYS A 145 -21.21 -10.09 -18.69
C LYS A 145 -21.52 -10.36 -17.21
N GLN A 146 -22.65 -10.99 -16.90
CA GLN A 146 -23.01 -11.34 -15.52
C GLN A 146 -22.07 -12.39 -14.93
N GLU A 147 -21.67 -13.38 -15.73
CA GLU A 147 -20.67 -14.36 -15.30
C GLU A 147 -19.31 -13.72 -15.09
N ALA A 148 -18.91 -12.80 -15.96
CA ALA A 148 -17.66 -12.06 -15.80
C ALA A 148 -17.60 -11.24 -14.51
N LEU A 149 -18.70 -10.56 -14.15
CA LEU A 149 -18.82 -9.83 -12.88
C LEU A 149 -18.66 -10.77 -11.69
N THR A 150 -19.38 -11.90 -11.70
CA THR A 150 -19.32 -12.89 -10.60
C THR A 150 -17.96 -13.56 -10.50
N SER A 151 -17.29 -13.75 -11.64
CA SER A 151 -15.97 -14.35 -11.71
C SER A 151 -14.87 -13.36 -11.31
N ALA A 152 -15.04 -12.06 -11.56
CA ALA A 152 -14.08 -11.05 -11.16
C ALA A 152 -13.87 -11.02 -9.65
N ASP A 153 -14.92 -11.20 -8.85
CA ASP A 153 -14.79 -11.38 -7.39
C ASP A 153 -13.87 -12.56 -7.05
N LYS A 154 -14.19 -13.75 -7.57
CA LYS A 154 -13.43 -14.98 -7.30
C LYS A 154 -11.98 -14.91 -7.79
N ILE A 155 -11.75 -14.31 -8.95
CA ILE A 155 -10.41 -14.12 -9.52
C ILE A 155 -9.63 -13.10 -8.70
N SER A 156 -10.27 -12.03 -8.20
CA SER A 156 -9.63 -11.05 -7.32
C SER A 156 -9.20 -11.69 -6.00
N ASP A 157 -10.05 -12.51 -5.39
CA ASP A 157 -9.71 -13.30 -4.21
C ASP A 157 -8.55 -14.26 -4.48
N LEU A 158 -8.58 -14.97 -5.60
CA LEU A 158 -7.50 -15.86 -6.03
C LEU A 158 -6.17 -15.11 -6.18
N LEU A 159 -6.16 -13.94 -6.82
CA LEU A 159 -4.95 -13.12 -7.00
C LEU A 159 -4.40 -12.62 -5.66
N ASN A 160 -5.27 -12.27 -4.72
CA ASN A 160 -4.87 -11.88 -3.38
C ASN A 160 -4.24 -13.05 -2.60
N ASP A 161 -4.79 -14.25 -2.74
CA ASP A 161 -4.23 -15.47 -2.12
C ASP A 161 -2.89 -15.85 -2.74
N VAL A 162 -2.75 -15.72 -4.06
CA VAL A 162 -1.47 -15.91 -4.77
C VAL A 162 -0.41 -14.93 -4.27
N ASP A 163 -0.72 -13.62 -4.20
CA ASP A 163 0.20 -12.62 -3.69
C ASP A 163 0.63 -12.92 -2.24
N ALA A 164 -0.31 -13.32 -1.38
CA ALA A 164 -0.01 -13.72 -0.02
C ALA A 164 0.91 -14.95 0.05
N ALA A 165 0.63 -15.99 -0.74
CA ALA A 165 1.44 -17.20 -0.81
C ALA A 165 2.85 -16.91 -1.36
N MET A 166 2.96 -16.07 -2.39
CA MET A 166 4.24 -15.64 -2.94
C MET A 166 5.07 -14.89 -1.89
N LYS A 167 4.48 -13.90 -1.22
CA LYS A 167 5.12 -13.17 -0.12
C LYS A 167 5.53 -14.09 1.03
N GLN A 168 4.80 -15.16 1.30
CA GLN A 168 5.17 -16.14 2.31
C GLN A 168 6.27 -17.10 1.85
N SER A 169 6.39 -17.37 0.54
CA SER A 169 7.42 -18.25 0.00
C SER A 169 8.76 -17.56 -0.27
N ASP A 170 8.78 -16.23 -0.44
CA ASP A 170 10.00 -15.46 -0.68
C ASP A 170 10.83 -15.35 0.62
N PRO A 171 12.03 -15.95 0.71
CA PRO A 171 12.87 -15.89 1.91
C PRO A 171 13.25 -14.47 2.34
N ASN A 172 13.24 -13.50 1.42
CA ASN A 172 13.58 -12.11 1.69
C ASN A 172 12.36 -11.21 1.97
N SER A 173 11.15 -11.74 1.85
CA SER A 173 9.92 -11.02 2.15
C SER A 173 9.85 -10.65 3.63
N LEU A 174 9.18 -9.53 3.91
CA LEU A 174 8.88 -9.04 5.26
C LEU A 174 7.99 -10.00 6.07
N PHE A 175 7.45 -11.04 5.42
CA PHE A 175 6.82 -12.17 6.09
C PHE A 175 7.83 -13.08 6.79
N ASN A 176 8.99 -13.31 6.17
CA ASN A 176 9.98 -14.31 6.59
C ASN A 176 11.18 -13.72 7.33
N ARG A 177 11.27 -12.39 7.43
CA ARG A 177 12.30 -11.70 8.23
C ARG A 177 11.70 -10.51 8.99
N PRO A 178 12.31 -10.08 10.10
CA PRO A 178 11.94 -8.85 10.78
C PRO A 178 12.05 -7.63 9.83
N ALA A 179 11.06 -6.74 9.91
CA ALA A 179 11.12 -5.45 9.23
C ALA A 179 12.25 -4.60 9.80
N ARG A 180 13.02 -3.95 8.92
CA ARG A 180 14.05 -2.98 9.26
C ARG A 180 13.48 -1.57 9.13
N VAL A 181 13.64 -0.78 10.18
CA VAL A 181 13.09 0.57 10.25
C VAL A 181 14.21 1.59 10.41
N ALA A 182 14.23 2.60 9.54
CA ALA A 182 15.04 3.80 9.75
C ALA A 182 14.20 4.84 10.48
N VAL A 183 14.75 5.47 11.52
CA VAL A 183 14.10 6.60 12.19
C VAL A 183 14.76 7.88 11.70
N LEU A 184 13.98 8.69 11.01
CA LEU A 184 14.40 9.97 10.45
C LEU A 184 14.41 11.06 11.54
N ASP A 185 15.07 12.17 11.23
CA ASP A 185 15.05 13.34 12.10
C ASP A 185 13.64 13.92 12.20
N GLY A 186 13.28 14.33 13.42
CA GLY A 186 12.01 14.97 13.71
C GLY A 186 11.88 16.34 13.06
N ILE A 187 10.64 16.78 12.84
CA ILE A 187 10.32 18.08 12.27
C ILE A 187 9.35 18.83 13.18
N GLY A 188 9.62 20.11 13.42
CA GLY A 188 8.67 21.06 14.01
C GLY A 188 8.61 21.09 15.54
N ALA A 189 9.37 20.24 16.24
CA ALA A 189 9.41 20.31 17.70
C ALA A 189 10.25 21.51 18.17
N PRO A 190 9.81 22.24 19.22
CA PRO A 190 10.63 23.24 19.91
C PRO A 190 11.79 22.59 20.68
N GLY A 191 12.74 23.41 21.12
CA GLY A 191 13.90 22.98 21.90
C GLY A 191 14.70 21.86 21.21
N ASP A 192 15.04 20.84 21.99
CA ASP A 192 15.73 19.62 21.52
C ASP A 192 14.78 18.50 21.06
N GLY A 193 13.47 18.78 20.95
CA GLY A 193 12.43 17.76 20.76
C GLY A 193 12.58 16.90 19.52
N ASN A 194 13.04 17.45 18.40
CA ASN A 194 13.22 16.68 17.16
C ASN A 194 14.28 15.57 17.36
N MET A 195 15.39 15.91 17.99
CA MET A 195 16.47 14.97 18.29
C MET A 195 16.03 13.98 19.38
N ALA A 196 15.42 14.48 20.45
CA ALA A 196 14.98 13.66 21.57
C ALA A 196 13.97 12.59 21.14
N LEU A 197 12.95 12.96 20.35
CA LEU A 197 11.94 12.03 19.84
C LEU A 197 12.54 10.97 18.91
N SER A 198 13.37 11.37 17.95
CA SER A 198 14.02 10.43 17.04
C SER A 198 14.96 9.48 17.78
N MET A 199 15.74 9.97 18.75
CA MET A 199 16.61 9.15 19.58
C MET A 199 15.81 8.15 20.44
N GLN A 200 14.77 8.61 21.13
CA GLN A 200 13.96 7.74 21.99
C GLN A 200 13.18 6.70 21.19
N MET A 201 12.73 7.04 19.98
CA MET A 201 12.10 6.07 19.07
C MET A 201 13.08 4.99 18.60
N LYS A 202 14.33 5.34 18.28
CA LYS A 202 15.41 4.37 17.96
C LYS A 202 15.65 3.39 19.11
N LEU A 203 15.48 3.82 20.36
CA LEU A 203 15.62 2.98 21.56
C LEU A 203 14.36 2.17 21.88
N ALA A 204 13.18 2.65 21.52
CA ALA A 204 11.90 2.01 21.82
C ALA A 204 11.58 0.83 20.88
N LEU A 205 11.84 0.98 19.58
CA LEU A 205 11.49 -0.02 18.55
C LEU A 205 12.16 -1.39 18.75
N PRO A 206 13.46 -1.51 19.09
CA PRO A 206 14.10 -2.80 19.36
C PRO A 206 13.44 -3.58 20.50
N LYS A 207 12.95 -2.89 21.54
CA LYS A 207 12.31 -3.52 22.71
C LYS A 207 11.03 -4.28 22.35
N ILE A 208 10.41 -3.94 21.21
CA ILE A 208 9.19 -4.59 20.73
C ILE A 208 9.43 -5.49 19.50
N GLY A 209 10.70 -5.81 19.20
CA GLY A 209 11.10 -6.74 18.15
C GLY A 209 11.20 -6.14 16.75
N ILE A 210 11.33 -4.81 16.63
CA ILE A 210 11.60 -4.13 15.36
C ILE A 210 13.11 -3.90 15.22
N THR A 211 13.68 -4.28 14.08
CA THR A 211 15.11 -4.07 13.81
C THR A 211 15.33 -2.64 13.32
N ILE A 212 16.30 -1.91 13.87
CA ILE A 212 16.69 -0.60 13.35
C ILE A 212 17.67 -0.78 12.19
N ALA A 213 17.38 -0.14 11.06
CA ALA A 213 18.36 0.03 10.00
C ALA A 213 19.38 1.09 10.44
N SER A 214 20.64 0.69 10.56
CA SER A 214 21.76 1.62 10.77
C SER A 214 22.21 2.22 9.43
N ASP A 215 22.85 3.38 9.46
CA ASP A 215 23.42 4.01 8.27
C ASP A 215 24.41 3.09 7.55
N GLU A 216 25.16 2.27 8.30
CA GLU A 216 26.08 1.26 7.77
C GLU A 216 25.35 0.09 7.06
N SER A 217 24.13 -0.24 7.52
CA SER A 217 23.28 -1.23 6.85
C SER A 217 22.62 -0.68 5.59
N ALA A 218 22.50 0.65 5.43
CA ALA A 218 21.80 1.24 4.29
C ALA A 218 22.47 0.93 2.93
N GLN A 219 23.79 0.70 2.90
CA GLN A 219 24.52 0.29 1.70
C GLN A 219 24.34 -1.19 1.33
N THR A 220 24.03 -2.07 2.29
CA THR A 220 23.96 -3.54 2.08
C THR A 220 22.54 -4.09 2.16
N ALA A 221 21.65 -3.40 2.89
CA ALA A 221 20.28 -3.79 3.15
C ALA A 221 19.45 -2.56 3.55
N PRO A 222 18.76 -1.89 2.60
CA PRO A 222 18.01 -0.67 2.90
C PRO A 222 16.89 -0.91 3.91
N ALA A 223 16.47 0.17 4.56
CA ALA A 223 15.32 0.16 5.44
C ALA A 223 14.03 -0.17 4.66
N ASP A 224 13.18 -1.00 5.24
CA ASP A 224 11.90 -1.39 4.66
C ASP A 224 10.83 -0.34 4.93
N PHE A 225 10.95 0.33 6.07
CA PHE A 225 10.12 1.46 6.45
C PHE A 225 10.96 2.59 7.03
N THR A 226 10.44 3.81 6.94
CA THR A 226 10.94 4.95 7.70
C THR A 226 9.89 5.45 8.67
N VAL A 227 10.34 5.97 9.82
CA VAL A 227 9.49 6.64 10.81
C VAL A 227 10.00 8.05 11.01
N GLN A 228 9.12 9.05 10.89
CA GLN A 228 9.44 10.45 11.14
C GLN A 228 8.46 11.05 12.16
N PRO A 229 8.93 11.55 13.32
CA PRO A 229 8.11 12.37 14.19
C PRO A 229 7.90 13.76 13.57
N ARG A 230 6.66 14.23 13.57
CA ARG A 230 6.30 15.61 13.22
C ARG A 230 5.50 16.21 14.35
N VAL A 231 5.98 17.33 14.86
CA VAL A 231 5.37 18.02 15.99
C VAL A 231 4.70 19.30 15.52
N ARG A 232 3.53 19.57 16.08
CA ARG A 232 2.82 20.84 15.93
C ARG A 232 2.41 21.33 17.30
N THR A 233 2.55 22.62 17.53
CA THR A 233 2.05 23.30 18.72
C THR A 233 0.98 24.30 18.34
N ALA A 234 0.00 24.45 19.22
CA ALA A 234 -1.07 25.43 19.09
C ALA A 234 -1.53 25.90 20.47
N PRO A 235 -2.10 27.10 20.60
CA PRO A 235 -2.78 27.50 21.84
C PRO A 235 -3.88 26.49 22.21
N GLY A 236 -3.87 26.05 23.46
CA GLY A 236 -4.85 25.14 24.05
C GLY A 236 -5.93 25.87 24.86
N ALA A 237 -6.78 25.11 25.53
CA ALA A 237 -7.83 25.67 26.39
C ALA A 237 -7.25 26.29 27.67
N ASN A 238 -7.89 27.34 28.20
CA ASN A 238 -7.53 27.95 29.49
C ASN A 238 -6.06 28.41 29.59
N GLY A 239 -5.46 28.83 28.47
CA GLY A 239 -4.05 29.26 28.43
C GLY A 239 -3.03 28.12 28.47
N SER A 240 -3.47 26.87 28.29
CA SER A 240 -2.57 25.74 28.03
C SER A 240 -1.98 25.82 26.63
N GLU A 241 -0.95 25.03 26.38
CA GLU A 241 -0.40 24.78 25.05
C GLU A 241 -0.74 23.35 24.64
N ARG A 242 -1.31 23.19 23.44
CA ARG A 242 -1.62 21.90 22.85
C ARG A 242 -0.46 21.45 21.97
N ILE A 243 0.10 20.29 22.27
CA ILE A 243 1.12 19.62 21.46
C ILE A 243 0.48 18.42 20.75
N GLU A 244 0.77 18.30 19.46
CA GLU A 244 0.44 17.15 18.64
C GLU A 244 1.72 16.55 18.07
N ILE A 245 1.94 15.25 18.34
CA ILE A 245 3.04 14.47 17.80
C ILE A 245 2.46 13.44 16.82
N GLN A 246 2.82 13.59 15.55
CA GLN A 246 2.47 12.64 14.49
C GLN A 246 3.69 11.79 14.14
N TRP A 247 3.58 10.48 14.29
CA TRP A 247 4.59 9.52 13.88
C TRP A 247 4.19 8.95 12.52
N ILE A 248 4.84 9.43 11.46
CA ILE A 248 4.52 9.03 10.09
C ILE A 248 5.39 7.83 9.71
N VAL A 249 4.76 6.76 9.26
CA VAL A 249 5.43 5.56 8.77
C VAL A 249 5.33 5.53 7.25
N THR A 250 6.46 5.50 6.55
CA THR A 250 6.50 5.33 5.10
C THR A 250 7.16 4.01 4.73
N ASP A 251 6.75 3.39 3.63
CA ASP A 251 7.43 2.22 3.08
C ASP A 251 8.69 2.59 2.29
N GLY A 252 9.41 1.58 1.81
CA GLY A 252 10.61 1.73 0.98
C GLY A 252 10.37 2.38 -0.40
N SER A 253 9.12 2.52 -0.84
CA SER A 253 8.74 3.28 -2.04
C SER A 253 8.52 4.78 -1.75
N GLY A 254 8.42 5.15 -0.46
CA GLY A 254 8.15 6.49 0.01
C GLY A 254 6.66 6.79 0.20
N GLN A 255 5.77 5.80 0.09
CA GLN A 255 4.35 5.96 0.34
C GLN A 255 4.04 5.84 1.83
N GLU A 256 3.11 6.66 2.35
CA GLU A 256 2.69 6.57 3.74
C GLU A 256 1.91 5.27 3.97
N SER A 257 2.46 4.38 4.80
CA SER A 257 1.81 3.14 5.23
C SER A 257 0.84 3.37 6.39
N GLY A 258 1.00 4.48 7.10
CA GLY A 258 0.10 4.92 8.16
C GLY A 258 0.78 5.89 9.13
N ARG A 259 0.05 6.28 10.18
CA ARG A 259 0.56 7.18 11.22
C ARG A 259 -0.06 6.92 12.59
N THR A 260 0.67 7.29 13.63
CA THR A 260 0.17 7.35 15.01
C THR A 260 0.16 8.82 15.46
N ILE A 261 -0.92 9.27 16.10
CA ILE A 261 -1.08 10.66 16.55
C ILE A 261 -1.24 10.66 18.06
N GLN A 262 -0.46 11.49 18.76
CA GLN A 262 -0.57 11.76 20.18
C GLN A 262 -0.86 13.25 20.37
N ILE A 263 -1.84 13.58 21.20
CA ILE A 263 -2.26 14.95 21.47
C ILE A 263 -2.34 15.14 22.98
N ASN A 264 -1.63 16.14 23.48
CA ASN A 264 -1.59 16.47 24.90
C ASN A 264 -1.71 17.99 25.10
N GLU A 265 -2.34 18.40 26.20
CA GLU A 265 -2.30 19.77 26.68
C GLU A 265 -1.31 19.88 27.84
N ILE A 266 -0.45 20.89 27.79
CA ILE A 266 0.61 21.13 28.77
C ILE A 266 0.61 22.61 29.19
N PRO A 267 1.21 22.95 30.34
CA PRO A 267 1.51 24.34 30.65
C PRO A 267 2.42 24.94 29.56
N PRO A 268 2.18 26.20 29.16
CA PRO A 268 2.95 26.83 28.08
C PRO A 268 4.43 26.92 28.42
N GLY A 269 5.29 26.69 27.42
CA GLY A 269 6.75 26.80 27.55
C GLY A 269 7.44 25.62 28.25
N THR A 270 6.68 24.62 28.70
CA THR A 270 7.24 23.41 29.35
C THR A 270 8.21 22.65 28.43
N LEU A 271 8.02 22.75 27.11
CA LEU A 271 8.75 22.01 26.10
C LEU A 271 9.63 22.91 25.20
N ASP A 272 9.95 24.13 25.64
CA ASP A 272 10.78 25.05 24.85
C ASP A 272 12.26 24.66 24.79
N LEU A 273 12.71 23.83 25.74
CA LEU A 273 14.12 23.45 25.90
C LEU A 273 14.34 21.94 25.81
N HIS A 274 14.00 21.19 26.86
CA HIS A 274 14.40 19.79 26.99
C HIS A 274 13.21 18.83 27.00
N TRP A 275 13.23 17.87 26.10
CA TRP A 275 12.15 16.90 25.88
C TRP A 275 12.42 15.53 26.49
N GLY A 276 13.62 15.26 27.02
CA GLY A 276 14.12 13.91 27.35
C GLY A 276 13.07 12.93 27.91
N ASP A 277 12.43 13.29 29.03
CA ASP A 277 11.44 12.42 29.71
C ASP A 277 10.14 12.29 28.90
N VAL A 278 9.65 13.39 28.33
CA VAL A 278 8.44 13.41 27.50
C VAL A 278 8.65 12.60 26.22
N ALA A 279 9.80 12.75 25.57
CA ALA A 279 10.17 12.00 24.38
C ALA A 279 10.28 10.49 24.68
N TYR A 280 10.79 10.10 25.86
CA TYR A 280 10.85 8.70 26.27
C TYR A 280 9.45 8.09 26.38
N VAL A 281 8.53 8.77 27.09
CA VAL A 281 7.15 8.29 27.27
C VAL A 281 6.41 8.27 25.95
N ALA A 282 6.43 9.38 25.21
CA ALA A 282 5.75 9.50 23.91
C ALA A 282 6.22 8.42 22.92
N SER A 283 7.54 8.20 22.82
CA SER A 283 8.09 7.20 21.90
C SER A 283 7.78 5.78 22.33
N THR A 284 7.78 5.49 23.63
CA THR A 284 7.44 4.15 24.15
C THR A 284 5.99 3.78 23.85
N GLU A 285 5.07 4.73 24.06
CA GLU A 285 3.66 4.55 23.74
C GLU A 285 3.43 4.41 22.22
N ALA A 286 4.06 5.27 21.42
CA ALA A 286 3.91 5.26 19.97
C ALA A 286 4.52 4.03 19.30
N ALA A 287 5.57 3.44 19.87
CA ALA A 287 6.25 2.27 19.30
C ALA A 287 5.28 1.09 19.05
N GLY A 288 4.34 0.86 19.97
CA GLY A 288 3.30 -0.17 19.80
C GLY A 288 2.40 0.11 18.59
N GLY A 289 1.95 1.36 18.42
CA GLY A 289 1.15 1.79 17.26
C GLY A 289 1.91 1.65 15.94
N ILE A 290 3.19 2.05 15.92
CA ILE A 290 4.06 1.91 14.75
C ILE A 290 4.23 0.44 14.35
N LYS A 291 4.44 -0.46 15.32
CA LYS A 291 4.52 -1.90 15.05
C LYS A 291 3.24 -2.43 14.41
N GLN A 292 2.07 -1.97 14.85
CA GLN A 292 0.80 -2.36 14.26
C GLN A 292 0.67 -1.87 12.80
N VAL A 293 1.08 -0.63 12.52
CA VAL A 293 1.11 -0.08 11.15
C VAL A 293 2.00 -0.94 10.25
N ILE A 294 3.20 -1.28 10.70
CA ILE A 294 4.14 -2.14 9.95
C ILE A 294 3.56 -3.55 9.71
N GLN A 295 2.96 -4.16 10.73
CA GLN A 295 2.36 -5.50 10.61
C GLN A 295 1.15 -5.54 9.66
N ASN A 296 0.39 -4.44 9.60
CA ASN A 296 -0.70 -4.30 8.65
C ASN A 296 -0.16 -4.11 7.22
N ALA A 297 0.84 -3.24 7.03
CA ALA A 297 1.46 -2.98 5.74
C ALA A 297 2.16 -4.23 5.15
N THR A 298 2.69 -5.11 6.01
CA THR A 298 3.34 -6.36 5.60
C THR A 298 2.39 -7.55 5.43
N GLY A 299 1.09 -7.38 5.73
CA GLY A 299 0.11 -8.47 5.65
C GLY A 299 0.22 -9.53 6.77
N LEU A 300 1.16 -9.40 7.71
CA LEU A 300 1.36 -10.31 8.83
C LEU A 300 0.10 -10.49 9.69
N ASN A 301 -0.68 -9.42 9.89
CA ASN A 301 -1.93 -9.49 10.65
C ASN A 301 -3.06 -10.20 9.87
N ARG A 302 -3.09 -10.06 8.54
CA ARG A 302 -4.06 -10.78 7.68
C ARG A 302 -3.77 -12.27 7.66
N ALA A 303 -2.50 -12.66 7.57
CA ALA A 303 -2.09 -14.06 7.64
C ALA A 303 -2.40 -14.71 8.99
N LYS A 304 -2.20 -14.00 10.11
CA LYS A 304 -2.60 -14.49 11.43
C LYS A 304 -4.12 -14.67 11.56
N ALA A 305 -4.91 -13.75 11.00
CA ALA A 305 -6.36 -13.86 10.98
C ALA A 305 -6.85 -15.04 10.11
N ALA A 306 -6.19 -15.30 8.98
CA ALA A 306 -6.46 -16.47 8.14
C ALA A 306 -6.07 -17.79 8.82
N ALA A 307 -4.91 -17.83 9.51
CA ALA A 307 -4.46 -18.98 10.29
C ALA A 307 -5.35 -19.27 11.52
N GLY A 308 -5.94 -18.24 12.13
CA GLY A 308 -6.93 -18.39 13.19
C GLY A 308 -8.26 -19.00 12.70
N LYS A 309 -8.68 -18.68 11.47
CA LYS A 309 -9.88 -19.25 10.84
C LYS A 309 -9.73 -20.71 10.43
N THR A 310 -8.53 -21.17 10.10
CA THR A 310 -8.28 -22.60 9.81
C THR A 310 -8.18 -23.47 11.06
N ALA A 311 -7.91 -22.87 12.23
CA ALA A 311 -7.88 -23.57 13.52
C ALA A 311 -9.27 -23.75 14.16
N ASP A 312 -10.29 -22.98 13.74
CA ASP A 312 -11.64 -23.02 14.30
C ASP A 312 -12.63 -23.66 13.31
N LYS A 313 -12.35 -24.91 12.91
CA LYS A 313 -13.36 -25.81 12.32
C LYS A 313 -13.90 -26.70 13.45
N PRO A 314 -15.17 -26.59 13.84
CA PRO A 314 -15.72 -27.37 14.93
C PRO A 314 -15.90 -28.83 14.49
N ALA A 315 -15.24 -29.75 15.18
CA ALA A 315 -15.63 -31.16 15.16
C ALA A 315 -16.82 -31.35 16.10
N GLY A 316 -18.05 -31.24 15.58
CA GLY A 316 -19.18 -32.01 16.11
C GLY A 316 -18.96 -33.47 15.69
N THR A 317 -19.24 -34.51 16.48
CA THR A 317 -20.43 -34.74 17.30
C THR A 317 -20.13 -35.92 18.23
N ALA A 318 -20.52 -35.86 19.51
CA ALA A 318 -20.74 -37.07 20.29
C ALA A 318 -21.93 -36.86 21.24
N SER A 319 -22.90 -37.74 21.04
CA SER A 319 -24.26 -37.80 21.58
C SER A 319 -24.39 -37.80 23.11
N SER A 320 -25.53 -37.28 23.53
CA SER A 320 -26.21 -37.50 24.81
C SER A 320 -26.37 -38.98 25.16
N THR A 321 -26.05 -39.36 26.40
CA THR A 321 -26.76 -40.41 27.16
C THR A 321 -26.68 -40.08 28.65
N ALA A 322 -27.83 -40.10 29.32
CA ALA A 322 -28.05 -39.74 30.72
C ALA A 322 -27.61 -40.82 31.72
N LEU A 323 -27.32 -40.45 32.98
CA LEU A 323 -27.71 -41.22 34.18
C LEU A 323 -27.49 -40.41 35.50
N SER A 324 -28.62 -40.02 36.10
CA SER A 324 -29.02 -40.25 37.51
C SER A 324 -28.19 -39.76 38.73
N THR A 325 -28.86 -38.89 39.49
CA THR A 325 -28.99 -38.75 40.98
C THR A 325 -27.91 -38.04 41.85
N PRO A 326 -28.34 -37.15 42.78
CA PRO A 326 -27.53 -36.59 43.88
C PRO A 326 -27.71 -37.39 45.20
N PRO A 327 -26.90 -37.15 46.25
CA PRO A 327 -27.41 -36.32 47.36
C PRO A 327 -26.37 -35.40 48.05
N ASP A 328 -26.87 -34.21 48.39
CA ASP A 328 -26.86 -33.53 49.70
C ASP A 328 -25.66 -33.71 50.66
N ALA A 329 -25.03 -32.58 51.03
CA ALA A 329 -24.76 -32.21 52.43
C ALA A 329 -24.03 -30.86 52.57
N LEU A 330 -24.73 -29.93 53.25
CA LEU A 330 -24.23 -28.97 54.23
C LEU A 330 -23.76 -27.57 53.77
N GLN A 331 -24.77 -26.68 53.78
CA GLN A 331 -24.88 -25.52 54.69
C GLN A 331 -23.97 -24.31 54.50
N LYS A 332 -24.58 -23.23 53.98
CA LYS A 332 -24.68 -21.94 54.71
C LYS A 332 -25.76 -21.05 54.10
N ALA A 333 -26.72 -20.66 54.93
CA ALA A 333 -27.64 -19.55 54.70
C ALA A 333 -27.85 -18.85 56.07
N PRO A 334 -28.52 -17.69 56.13
CA PRO A 334 -28.13 -16.43 55.51
C PRO A 334 -28.21 -15.28 56.54
N VAL A 335 -27.71 -14.08 56.20
CA VAL A 335 -28.06 -12.85 56.93
C VAL A 335 -28.75 -11.92 55.95
N SER A 336 -30.03 -11.63 56.21
CA SER A 336 -30.70 -10.45 55.69
C SER A 336 -31.57 -9.82 56.79
N PRO A 337 -31.70 -8.49 56.82
CA PRO A 337 -32.24 -7.74 57.93
C PRO A 337 -33.76 -7.57 57.81
N ARG A 338 -34.45 -7.42 58.95
CA ARG A 338 -35.82 -6.89 59.01
C ARG A 338 -36.03 -6.08 60.28
N SER A 339 -36.39 -4.82 60.07
CA SER A 339 -37.34 -4.02 60.88
C SER A 339 -38.48 -3.60 59.92
N PRO A 340 -39.65 -3.08 60.35
CA PRO A 340 -39.99 -2.60 61.71
C PRO A 340 -41.43 -2.90 62.21
N LEU A 341 -41.74 -2.33 63.40
CA LEU A 341 -43.04 -1.90 63.99
C LEU A 341 -43.88 -2.91 64.80
N PRO A 342 -44.71 -2.43 65.76
CA PRO A 342 -45.12 -1.04 66.07
C PRO A 342 -44.38 -0.34 67.21
#